data_AF-A0A2V3IQ84-F1
#
_entry.id   AF-A0A2V3IQ84-F1
#
_cell.length_a   1.000
_cell.length_b   1.000
_cell.length_c   1.000
_cell.angle_alpha   90.00
_cell.angle_beta   90.00
_cell.angle_gamma   90.00
#
_symmetry.space_group_name_H-M   'P 1'
#
loop_
_entity.id
_entity.type
_entity.pdbx_description
1 polymer ?
#
loop_
_entity_poly.entity_id
_entity_poly.type
_entity_poly.pdbx_seq_one_letter_code
_entity_poly.pdbx_strand_id
1 'polypeptide(L)'
;MRPLFIPALSVRFISRRRQRSLQHSSRMSLDIPTIRAARFPATADHAATLLGTTKPTPSLDDALLRELFSSSDGARGALVAVLSYPSIPHCDDPLDQKLASVVSEIASRDDEAGATLRTLLVTNVVMPNAMTVTYRQLGKTQLMEASAMTARRAANLLRIVSADQKVKDIAREFVRGLRDDLGTFGAFATKWQYGKGEREQAIKGIGEAVDGI
;
A
#
# COMPACT_ATOMS: atom_id res chain seq x y z
N MET A 1 0.58 -19.86 13.60
CA MET A 1 1.75 -19.02 13.24
C MET A 1 1.30 -17.56 13.31
N ARG A 2 1.95 -16.71 14.11
CA ARG A 2 1.67 -15.27 14.15
C ARG A 2 2.41 -14.60 12.98
N PRO A 3 1.78 -13.69 12.21
CA PRO A 3 2.48 -12.95 11.17
C PRO A 3 3.57 -12.05 11.80
N LEU A 4 4.78 -12.13 11.26
CA LEU A 4 5.91 -11.28 11.63
C LEU A 4 5.72 -9.92 10.95
N PHE A 5 5.40 -8.91 11.76
CA PHE A 5 4.98 -7.58 11.36
C PHE A 5 6.17 -6.72 10.89
N ILE A 6 6.08 -6.15 9.68
CA ILE A 6 6.95 -5.06 9.21
C ILE A 6 6.24 -3.73 9.55
N PRO A 7 6.86 -2.81 10.31
CA PRO A 7 6.19 -1.59 10.73
C PRO A 7 6.11 -0.57 9.57
N ALA A 8 4.94 -0.44 8.94
CA ALA A 8 4.63 0.68 8.06
C ALA A 8 3.91 1.79 8.86
N LEU A 9 4.52 2.97 9.00
CA LEU A 9 3.98 4.08 9.79
C LEU A 9 3.99 5.45 9.08
N SER A 10 2.79 6.01 9.00
CA SER A 10 2.40 7.43 9.14
C SER A 10 3.28 8.48 8.44
N VAL A 11 2.84 8.91 7.25
CA VAL A 11 3.07 10.26 6.75
C VAL A 11 1.94 11.12 7.31
N ARG A 12 2.22 11.96 8.31
CA ARG A 12 1.27 12.98 8.79
C ARG A 12 1.32 14.16 7.84
N PHE A 13 0.26 14.37 7.07
CA PHE A 13 0.02 15.66 6.43
C PHE A 13 -0.44 16.65 7.51
N ILE A 14 0.36 17.68 7.76
CA ILE A 14 -0.02 18.79 8.65
C ILE A 14 -0.97 19.69 7.86
N SER A 15 -2.29 19.51 8.03
CA SER A 15 -3.27 20.52 7.63
C SER A 15 -3.57 21.42 8.83
N ARG A 16 -3.04 22.66 8.79
CA ARG A 16 -3.54 23.74 9.65
C ARG A 16 -4.79 24.32 9.00
N ARG A 17 -5.97 24.19 9.62
CA ARG A 17 -7.01 25.24 9.56
C ARG A 17 -8.02 25.11 10.69
N ARG A 18 -8.46 26.30 11.11
CA ARG A 18 -9.12 26.68 12.37
C ARG A 18 -10.53 26.09 12.54
N GLN A 19 -10.88 25.83 13.79
CA GLN A 19 -12.26 25.71 14.27
C GLN A 19 -13.09 26.96 13.92
N ARG A 20 -14.35 26.75 13.53
CA ARG A 20 -15.51 27.52 14.03
C ARG A 20 -16.79 26.68 13.87
N SER A 21 -17.56 26.67 14.95
CA SER A 21 -18.84 25.99 15.18
C SER A 21 -20.02 26.72 14.52
N LEU A 22 -21.06 25.98 14.09
CA LEU A 22 -22.39 25.92 14.74
C LEU A 22 -23.46 25.21 13.87
N GLN A 23 -24.22 24.35 14.57
CA GLN A 23 -25.67 24.06 14.47
C GLN A 23 -26.30 23.15 13.38
N HIS A 24 -26.75 21.98 13.88
CA HIS A 24 -28.08 21.36 13.79
C HIS A 24 -28.83 21.29 12.43
N SER A 25 -28.96 20.07 11.90
CA SER A 25 -30.26 19.55 11.46
C SER A 25 -30.23 18.01 11.30
N SER A 26 -31.25 17.35 11.83
CA SER A 26 -31.47 15.90 11.87
C SER A 26 -31.63 15.27 10.49
N ARG A 27 -31.07 14.07 10.27
CA ARG A 27 -31.63 13.03 9.37
C ARG A 27 -30.97 11.66 9.58
N MET A 28 -31.83 10.69 9.94
CA MET A 28 -31.79 9.24 9.69
C MET A 28 -30.44 8.51 9.76
N SER A 29 -30.25 7.77 10.86
CA SER A 29 -29.26 6.70 11.00
C SER A 29 -29.44 5.62 9.93
N LEU A 30 -28.50 5.55 9.00
CA LEU A 30 -28.03 4.28 8.48
C LEU A 30 -26.85 3.89 9.37
N ASP A 31 -27.05 2.88 10.22
CA ASP A 31 -25.99 2.26 11.02
C ASP A 31 -25.03 1.50 10.10
N ILE A 32 -24.15 2.25 9.43
CA ILE A 32 -22.90 1.73 8.91
C ILE A 32 -21.90 1.87 10.07
N PRO A 33 -21.27 0.78 10.56
CA PRO A 33 -20.31 0.89 11.65
C PRO A 33 -19.23 1.86 11.22
N THR A 34 -19.23 3.03 11.86
CA THR A 34 -18.23 4.06 11.64
C THR A 34 -16.89 3.42 12.00
N ILE A 35 -16.05 3.14 11.00
CA ILE A 35 -14.69 2.64 11.20
C ILE A 35 -13.93 3.76 11.93
N ARG A 36 -14.03 3.72 13.25
CA ARG A 36 -13.50 4.70 14.19
C ARG A 36 -11.99 4.52 14.21
N ALA A 37 -11.28 5.23 13.32
CA ALA A 37 -9.82 5.43 13.29
C ALA A 37 -9.04 4.35 14.06
N ALA A 38 -9.16 3.09 13.63
CA ALA A 38 -8.49 1.99 14.29
C ALA A 38 -6.98 2.16 14.08
N ARG A 39 -6.20 1.94 15.13
CA ARG A 39 -4.72 1.94 15.02
C ARG A 39 -4.33 0.89 13.97
N PHE A 40 -3.36 1.22 13.11
CA PHE A 40 -2.94 0.47 11.91
C PHE A 40 -2.87 -1.07 12.01
N PRO A 41 -2.44 -1.69 13.13
CA PRO A 41 -2.49 -3.16 13.25
C PRO A 41 -3.92 -3.70 13.23
N ALA A 42 -4.85 -3.01 13.89
CA ALA A 42 -6.25 -3.41 13.94
C ALA A 42 -6.95 -3.22 12.59
N THR A 43 -6.57 -2.25 11.76
CA THR A 43 -7.13 -2.12 10.40
C THR A 43 -6.63 -3.21 9.46
N ALA A 44 -5.36 -3.61 9.55
CA ALA A 44 -4.81 -4.71 8.75
C ALA A 44 -5.39 -6.07 9.14
N ASP A 45 -5.46 -6.38 10.44
CA ASP A 45 -6.07 -7.63 10.91
C ASP A 45 -7.58 -7.66 10.62
N HIS A 46 -8.27 -6.52 10.73
CA HIS A 46 -9.67 -6.41 10.35
C HIS A 46 -9.87 -6.58 8.84
N ALA A 47 -9.05 -5.94 8.01
CA ALA A 47 -9.09 -6.13 6.56
C ALA A 47 -8.76 -7.58 6.18
N ALA A 48 -7.76 -8.21 6.79
CA ALA A 48 -7.44 -9.63 6.58
C ALA A 48 -8.57 -10.55 7.02
N THR A 49 -9.26 -10.20 8.12
CA THR A 49 -10.47 -10.90 8.55
C THR A 49 -11.56 -10.76 7.51
N LEU A 50 -11.87 -9.55 7.05
CA LEU A 50 -12.93 -9.28 6.06
C LEU A 50 -12.64 -9.92 4.69
N LEU A 51 -11.38 -9.89 4.26
CA LEU A 51 -10.91 -10.55 3.04
C LEU A 51 -10.79 -12.08 3.19
N GLY A 52 -10.86 -12.60 4.43
CA GLY A 52 -10.70 -14.00 4.79
C GLY A 52 -11.89 -14.63 5.52
N THR A 53 -13.04 -13.96 5.64
CA THR A 53 -14.16 -14.47 6.44
C THR A 53 -14.89 -15.61 5.73
N THR A 54 -14.64 -16.82 6.26
CA THR A 54 -15.58 -17.92 6.58
C THR A 54 -16.03 -18.95 5.54
N LYS A 55 -15.38 -19.11 4.37
CA LYS A 55 -15.53 -20.33 3.54
C LYS A 55 -14.24 -20.69 2.79
N PRO A 56 -14.02 -21.97 2.39
CA PRO A 56 -12.84 -22.37 1.63
C PRO A 56 -12.82 -21.57 0.32
N THR A 57 -11.82 -20.69 0.22
CA THR A 57 -11.58 -19.71 -0.84
C THR A 57 -12.74 -18.71 -1.03
N PRO A 58 -12.85 -17.66 -0.20
CA PRO A 58 -13.83 -16.63 -0.45
C PRO A 58 -13.45 -15.93 -1.75
N SER A 59 -14.33 -15.96 -2.74
CA SER A 59 -14.25 -15.03 -3.86
C SER A 59 -14.23 -13.62 -3.28
N LEU A 60 -13.29 -12.78 -3.71
CA LEU A 60 -13.26 -11.38 -3.29
C LEU A 60 -14.63 -10.72 -3.58
N ASP A 61 -15.14 -9.99 -2.59
CA ASP A 61 -16.33 -9.16 -2.72
C ASP A 61 -15.91 -7.79 -3.26
N ASP A 62 -16.31 -7.50 -4.50
CA ASP A 62 -15.94 -6.28 -5.19
C ASP A 62 -16.49 -5.02 -4.49
N ALA A 63 -17.63 -5.10 -3.79
CA ALA A 63 -18.20 -3.97 -3.06
C ALA A 63 -17.34 -3.62 -1.84
N LEU A 64 -16.92 -4.64 -1.09
CA LEU A 64 -16.02 -4.49 0.05
C LEU A 64 -14.65 -3.95 -0.40
N LEU A 65 -14.08 -4.48 -1.49
CA LEU A 65 -12.81 -3.96 -2.02
C LEU A 65 -12.91 -2.48 -2.38
N ARG A 66 -13.99 -2.07 -3.05
CA ARG A 66 -14.21 -0.65 -3.38
C ARG A 66 -14.32 0.20 -2.14
N GLU A 67 -15.06 -0.24 -1.12
CA GLU A 67 -15.19 0.48 0.14
C GLU A 67 -13.82 0.67 0.81
N LEU A 68 -13.04 -0.40 0.93
CA LEU A 68 -11.71 -0.37 1.52
C LEU A 68 -10.80 0.60 0.74
N PHE A 69 -10.70 0.46 -0.58
CA PHE A 69 -9.83 1.29 -1.40
C PHE A 69 -10.31 2.73 -1.58
N SER A 70 -11.57 3.05 -1.26
CA SER A 70 -12.10 4.41 -1.32
C SER A 70 -11.64 5.31 -0.17
N SER A 71 -10.90 4.79 0.81
CA SER A 71 -10.33 5.58 1.90
C SER A 71 -8.84 5.29 2.09
N SER A 72 -8.09 6.28 2.60
CA SER A 72 -6.65 6.10 2.87
C SER A 72 -6.38 4.94 3.84
N ASP A 73 -7.12 4.87 4.95
CA ASP A 73 -6.87 3.85 5.97
C ASP A 73 -7.36 2.46 5.54
N GLY A 74 -8.47 2.38 4.82
CA GLY A 74 -8.95 1.13 4.23
C GLY A 74 -7.99 0.60 3.17
N ALA A 75 -7.49 1.46 2.26
CA ALA A 75 -6.54 1.08 1.23
C ALA A 75 -5.25 0.54 1.83
N ARG A 76 -4.74 1.18 2.89
CA ARG A 76 -3.56 0.69 3.62
C ARG A 76 -3.79 -0.68 4.25
N GLY A 77 -4.90 -0.86 4.95
CA GLY A 77 -5.26 -2.14 5.57
C GLY A 77 -5.41 -3.26 4.54
N ALA A 78 -6.12 -2.98 3.45
CA ALA A 78 -6.32 -3.93 2.34
C ALA A 78 -5.00 -4.32 1.69
N LEU A 79 -4.13 -3.36 1.36
CA LEU A 79 -2.81 -3.65 0.78
C LEU A 79 -1.94 -4.48 1.72
N VAL A 80 -1.88 -4.15 3.01
CA VAL A 80 -1.12 -4.96 3.97
C VAL A 80 -1.62 -6.40 3.99
N ALA A 81 -2.94 -6.60 4.02
CA ALA A 81 -3.56 -7.92 4.02
C ALA A 81 -3.21 -8.74 2.77
N VAL A 82 -3.45 -8.21 1.58
CA VAL A 82 -3.25 -8.97 0.32
C VAL A 82 -1.76 -9.15 -0.04
N LEU A 83 -0.89 -8.23 0.38
CA LEU A 83 0.54 -8.29 0.06
C LEU A 83 1.38 -9.10 1.06
N SER A 84 0.97 -9.19 2.32
CA SER A 84 1.84 -9.72 3.39
C SER A 84 1.39 -11.06 3.96
N TYR A 85 0.14 -11.48 3.74
CA TYR A 85 -0.37 -12.74 4.28
C TYR A 85 -0.28 -13.86 3.21
N PRO A 86 0.55 -14.90 3.42
CA PRO A 86 0.68 -15.99 2.46
C PRO A 86 -0.65 -16.70 2.15
N SER A 87 -1.55 -16.78 3.13
CA SER A 87 -2.88 -17.37 3.01
C SER A 87 -3.86 -16.58 2.14
N ILE A 88 -3.47 -15.40 1.67
CA ILE A 88 -4.25 -14.53 0.78
C ILE A 88 -3.48 -14.40 -0.54
N PRO A 89 -3.62 -15.36 -1.49
CA PRO A 89 -2.79 -15.42 -2.69
C PRO A 89 -3.28 -14.51 -3.83
N HIS A 90 -4.24 -13.60 -3.59
CA HIS A 90 -4.86 -12.78 -4.65
C HIS A 90 -3.88 -11.85 -5.39
N CYS A 91 -2.67 -11.63 -4.87
CA CYS A 91 -1.61 -10.84 -5.50
C CYS A 91 -0.48 -11.70 -6.11
N ASP A 92 -0.54 -13.03 -5.98
CA ASP A 92 0.40 -13.92 -6.66
C ASP A 92 0.06 -14.00 -8.16
N ASP A 93 0.87 -14.74 -8.93
CA ASP A 93 0.65 -14.97 -10.36
C ASP A 93 -0.04 -16.33 -10.56
N PRO A 94 -1.19 -16.42 -11.25
CA PRO A 94 -1.94 -15.33 -11.89
C PRO A 94 -2.66 -14.42 -10.89
N LEU A 95 -2.65 -13.12 -11.21
CA LEU A 95 -3.27 -12.09 -10.39
C LEU A 95 -4.80 -12.18 -10.43
N ASP A 96 -5.44 -12.01 -9.26
CA ASP A 96 -6.90 -12.05 -9.16
C ASP A 96 -7.53 -10.90 -9.95
N GLN A 97 -8.37 -11.26 -10.93
CA GLN A 97 -8.96 -10.31 -11.87
C GLN A 97 -9.90 -9.30 -11.21
N LYS A 98 -10.57 -9.69 -10.11
CA LYS A 98 -11.46 -8.77 -9.39
C LYS A 98 -10.65 -7.72 -8.65
N LEU A 99 -9.59 -8.15 -7.97
CA LEU A 99 -8.66 -7.23 -7.33
C LEU A 99 -8.04 -6.29 -8.36
N ALA A 100 -7.59 -6.83 -9.49
CA ALA A 100 -7.02 -6.05 -10.58
C ALA A 100 -7.97 -4.98 -11.11
N SER A 101 -9.24 -5.35 -11.33
CA SER A 101 -10.29 -4.46 -11.81
C SER A 101 -10.56 -3.32 -10.83
N VAL A 102 -10.75 -3.63 -9.53
CA VAL A 102 -11.02 -2.60 -8.51
C VAL A 102 -9.83 -1.67 -8.31
N VAL A 103 -8.60 -2.21 -8.26
CA VAL A 103 -7.39 -1.39 -8.13
C VAL A 103 -7.26 -0.45 -9.32
N SER A 104 -7.50 -0.92 -10.54
CA SER A 104 -7.48 -0.09 -11.76
C SER A 104 -8.54 1.00 -11.73
N GLU A 105 -9.78 0.63 -11.37
CA GLU A 105 -10.90 1.56 -11.27
C GLU A 105 -10.57 2.70 -10.30
N ILE A 106 -10.17 2.39 -9.07
CA ILE A 106 -9.87 3.41 -8.06
C ILE A 106 -8.61 4.20 -8.43
N ALA A 107 -7.55 3.54 -8.92
CA ALA A 107 -6.32 4.21 -9.30
C ALA A 107 -6.50 5.14 -10.51
N SER A 108 -7.53 4.96 -11.35
CA SER A 108 -7.84 5.86 -12.45
C SER A 108 -8.56 7.15 -12.02
N ARG A 109 -9.04 7.22 -10.78
CA ARG A 109 -9.83 8.37 -10.30
C ARG A 109 -8.96 9.60 -10.06
N ASP A 110 -9.54 10.76 -10.36
CA ASP A 110 -8.95 12.09 -10.17
C ASP A 110 -9.35 12.72 -8.84
N ASP A 111 -9.44 11.88 -7.81
CA ASP A 111 -9.78 12.25 -6.44
C ASP A 111 -8.67 11.84 -5.45
N GLU A 112 -8.92 12.10 -4.16
CA GLU A 112 -8.00 11.76 -3.07
C GLU A 112 -7.76 10.25 -2.94
N ALA A 113 -8.77 9.42 -3.22
CA ALA A 113 -8.67 7.97 -3.12
C ALA A 113 -7.73 7.43 -4.20
N GLY A 114 -7.91 7.85 -5.45
CA GLY A 114 -7.01 7.48 -6.55
C GLY A 114 -5.58 7.96 -6.31
N ALA A 115 -5.39 9.21 -5.88
CA ALA A 115 -4.06 9.74 -5.56
C ALA A 115 -3.37 8.97 -4.43
N THR A 116 -4.11 8.62 -3.40
CA THR A 116 -3.61 7.83 -2.27
C THR A 116 -3.22 6.42 -2.71
N LEU A 117 -4.08 5.73 -3.47
CA LEU A 117 -3.83 4.37 -3.93
C LEU A 117 -2.58 4.30 -4.83
N ARG A 118 -2.45 5.20 -5.82
CA ARG A 118 -1.26 5.26 -6.69
C ARG A 118 0.03 5.42 -5.88
N THR A 119 0.03 6.32 -4.89
CA THR A 119 1.18 6.53 -4.00
C THR A 119 1.49 5.29 -3.18
N LEU A 120 0.47 4.65 -2.60
CA LEU A 120 0.64 3.44 -1.81
C LEU A 120 1.18 2.27 -2.63
N LEU A 121 0.73 2.08 -3.87
CA LEU A 121 1.21 1.01 -4.75
C LEU A 121 2.72 1.14 -5.00
N VAL A 122 3.21 2.33 -5.37
CA VAL A 122 4.65 2.56 -5.57
C VAL A 122 5.43 2.38 -4.26
N THR A 123 4.92 2.90 -3.14
CA THR A 123 5.59 2.78 -1.84
C THR A 123 5.71 1.32 -1.39
N ASN A 124 4.68 0.50 -1.67
CA ASN A 124 4.68 -0.93 -1.36
C ASN A 124 5.60 -1.76 -2.26
N VAL A 125 6.13 -1.19 -3.35
CA VAL A 125 7.25 -1.79 -4.09
C VAL A 125 8.58 -1.37 -3.47
N VAL A 126 8.74 -0.08 -3.17
CA VAL A 126 9.99 0.52 -2.67
C VAL A 126 10.45 -0.06 -1.34
N MET A 127 9.59 -0.01 -0.32
CA MET A 127 9.95 -0.40 1.04
C MET A 127 10.40 -1.85 1.17
N PRO A 128 9.62 -2.86 0.74
CA PRO A 128 10.03 -4.25 0.91
C PRO A 128 11.29 -4.58 0.10
N ASN A 129 11.50 -3.98 -1.07
CA ASN A 129 12.74 -4.15 -1.83
C ASN A 129 13.97 -3.66 -1.05
N ALA A 130 13.91 -2.45 -0.48
CA ALA A 130 14.97 -1.95 0.40
C ALA A 130 15.18 -2.88 1.61
N MET A 131 14.09 -3.28 2.27
CA MET A 131 14.16 -4.12 3.47
C MET A 131 14.72 -5.53 3.22
N THR A 132 14.55 -6.08 2.01
CA THR A 132 15.21 -7.35 1.64
C THR A 132 16.74 -7.24 1.77
N VAL A 133 17.34 -6.10 1.40
CA VAL A 133 18.80 -5.87 1.55
C VAL A 133 19.17 -5.78 3.03
N THR A 134 18.46 -4.95 3.79
CA THR A 134 18.71 -4.78 5.22
C THR A 134 18.57 -6.11 5.98
N TYR A 135 17.51 -6.87 5.76
CA TYR A 135 17.32 -8.15 6.44
C TYR A 135 18.33 -9.22 6.02
N ARG A 136 18.81 -9.18 4.77
CA ARG A 136 19.91 -10.04 4.33
C ARG A 136 21.20 -9.73 5.08
N GLN A 137 21.57 -8.45 5.20
CA GLN A 137 22.77 -8.02 5.93
C GLN A 137 22.70 -8.40 7.42
N LEU A 138 21.50 -8.37 7.99
CA LEU A 138 21.25 -8.75 9.39
C LEU A 138 21.08 -10.27 9.61
N GLY A 139 21.19 -11.11 8.57
CA GLY A 139 21.00 -12.56 8.68
C GLY A 139 19.56 -12.98 9.04
N LYS A 140 18.56 -12.12 8.80
CA LYS A 140 17.15 -12.36 9.16
C LYS A 140 16.38 -12.96 7.99
N THR A 141 16.70 -14.21 7.64
CA THR A 141 16.18 -14.90 6.45
C THR A 141 14.65 -14.87 6.34
N GLN A 142 13.92 -15.16 7.42
CA GLN A 142 12.45 -15.14 7.40
C GLN A 142 11.86 -13.77 7.05
N LEU A 143 12.44 -12.69 7.56
CA LEU A 143 11.99 -11.33 7.27
C LEU A 143 12.38 -10.89 5.86
N MET A 144 13.54 -11.34 5.39
CA MET A 144 13.98 -11.14 4.02
C MET A 144 13.00 -11.80 3.03
N GLU A 145 12.61 -13.05 3.29
CA GLU A 145 11.64 -13.81 2.48
C GLU A 145 10.25 -13.16 2.50
N ALA A 146 9.78 -12.74 3.68
CA ALA A 146 8.51 -12.01 3.81
C ALA A 146 8.54 -10.70 2.99
N SER A 147 9.63 -9.94 3.08
CA SER A 147 9.80 -8.70 2.29
C SER A 147 9.85 -9.01 0.78
N ALA A 148 10.56 -10.06 0.37
CA ALA A 148 10.62 -10.44 -1.04
C ALA A 148 9.25 -10.85 -1.59
N MET A 149 8.43 -11.57 -0.81
CA MET A 149 7.05 -11.89 -1.16
C MET A 149 6.21 -10.63 -1.33
N THR A 150 6.24 -9.71 -0.37
CA THR A 150 5.51 -8.44 -0.42
C THR A 150 5.94 -7.62 -1.64
N ALA A 151 7.24 -7.51 -1.91
CA ALA A 151 7.76 -6.81 -3.08
C ALA A 151 7.25 -7.39 -4.39
N ARG A 152 7.27 -8.73 -4.53
CA ARG A 152 6.77 -9.43 -5.72
C ARG A 152 5.28 -9.17 -5.93
N ARG A 153 4.47 -9.35 -4.88
CA ARG A 153 3.01 -9.14 -4.92
C ARG A 153 2.66 -7.67 -5.21
N ALA A 154 3.40 -6.73 -4.65
CA ALA A 154 3.21 -5.30 -4.90
C ALA A 154 3.56 -4.93 -6.34
N ALA A 155 4.64 -5.51 -6.89
CA ALA A 155 5.01 -5.30 -8.29
C ALA A 155 3.92 -5.84 -9.24
N ASN A 156 3.32 -6.99 -8.95
CA ASN A 156 2.19 -7.52 -9.74
C ASN A 156 1.01 -6.54 -9.76
N LEU A 157 0.63 -5.96 -8.61
CA LEU A 157 -0.44 -4.96 -8.57
C LEU A 157 -0.07 -3.67 -9.31
N LEU A 158 1.15 -3.18 -9.12
CA LEU A 158 1.60 -1.93 -9.72
C LEU A 158 1.66 -2.03 -11.26
N ARG A 159 2.01 -3.19 -11.81
CA ARG A 159 2.03 -3.44 -13.26
C ARG A 159 0.67 -3.23 -13.93
N ILE A 160 -0.44 -3.49 -13.23
CA ILE A 160 -1.78 -3.28 -13.82
C ILE A 160 -2.01 -1.81 -14.16
N VAL A 161 -1.48 -0.90 -13.33
CA VAL A 161 -1.68 0.54 -13.45
C VAL A 161 -0.44 1.25 -13.98
N SER A 162 0.58 0.52 -14.43
CA SER A 162 1.87 1.09 -14.85
C SER A 162 1.78 1.98 -16.08
N ALA A 163 0.74 1.78 -16.91
CA ALA A 163 0.48 2.61 -18.08
C ALA A 163 -0.02 4.02 -17.72
N ASP A 164 -0.59 4.23 -16.52
CA ASP A 164 -1.07 5.53 -16.06
C ASP A 164 0.10 6.51 -15.86
N GLN A 165 0.02 7.67 -16.51
CA GLN A 165 1.04 8.70 -16.43
C GLN A 165 1.25 9.21 -15.00
N LYS A 166 0.19 9.27 -14.16
CA LYS A 166 0.28 9.70 -12.77
C LYS A 166 1.07 8.70 -11.92
N VAL A 167 0.94 7.40 -12.22
CA VAL A 167 1.74 6.35 -11.57
C VAL A 167 3.21 6.50 -11.97
N LYS A 168 3.48 6.71 -13.27
CA LYS A 168 4.84 6.96 -13.78
C LYS A 168 5.47 8.19 -13.14
N ASP A 169 4.72 9.28 -12.96
CA ASP A 169 5.23 10.50 -12.37
C ASP A 169 5.62 10.31 -10.89
N ILE A 170 4.78 9.63 -10.12
CA ILE A 170 5.10 9.23 -8.74
C ILE A 170 6.35 8.33 -8.71
N ALA A 171 6.42 7.33 -9.60
CA ALA A 171 7.57 6.44 -9.70
C ALA A 171 8.87 7.20 -10.01
N ARG A 172 8.84 8.16 -10.94
CA ARG A 172 10.00 9.02 -11.26
C ARG A 172 10.41 9.89 -10.07
N GLU A 173 9.43 10.43 -9.34
CA GLU A 173 9.71 11.23 -8.14
C GLU A 173 10.42 10.37 -7.08
N PHE A 174 9.95 9.13 -6.86
CA PHE A 174 10.61 8.18 -5.99
C PHE A 174 12.04 7.87 -6.44
N VAL A 175 12.25 7.58 -7.73
CA VAL A 175 13.59 7.29 -8.27
C VAL A 175 14.53 8.48 -8.09
N ARG A 176 14.09 9.70 -8.39
CA ARG A 176 14.86 10.92 -8.17
C ARG A 176 15.18 11.13 -6.70
N GLY A 177 14.19 10.99 -5.82
CA GLY A 177 14.40 11.14 -4.38
C GLY A 177 15.37 10.10 -3.80
N LEU A 178 15.32 8.87 -4.28
CA LEU A 178 16.26 7.82 -3.86
C LEU A 178 17.67 8.03 -4.40
N ARG A 179 17.83 8.55 -5.62
CA ARG A 179 19.15 8.82 -6.23
C ARG A 179 19.82 10.08 -5.69
N ASP A 180 19.07 11.18 -5.64
CA ASP A 180 19.62 12.54 -5.47
C ASP A 180 19.30 13.13 -4.09
N ASP A 181 18.62 12.36 -3.22
CA ASP A 181 18.16 12.80 -1.89
C ASP A 181 17.21 14.00 -1.90
N LEU A 182 16.43 14.14 -2.98
CA LEU A 182 15.52 15.26 -3.20
C LEU A 182 14.07 14.96 -2.79
N GLY A 183 13.35 16.02 -2.41
CA GLY A 183 11.90 15.99 -2.20
C GLY A 183 11.44 15.11 -1.04
N THR A 184 10.15 14.76 -1.06
CA THR A 184 9.54 13.96 0.02
C THR A 184 10.14 12.55 0.11
N PHE A 185 10.57 11.97 -1.01
CA PHE A 185 11.13 10.63 -1.05
C PHE A 185 12.61 10.55 -0.63
N GLY A 186 13.42 11.60 -0.86
CA GLY A 186 14.74 11.71 -0.23
C GLY A 186 14.62 11.76 1.30
N ALA A 187 13.73 12.62 1.81
CA ALA A 187 13.44 12.68 3.25
C ALA A 187 12.93 11.34 3.81
N PHE A 188 12.13 10.61 3.04
CA PHE A 188 11.71 9.26 3.38
C PHE A 188 12.90 8.30 3.50
N ALA A 189 13.76 8.23 2.47
CA ALA A 189 14.93 7.34 2.47
C ALA A 189 15.90 7.65 3.62
N THR A 190 16.10 8.94 3.91
CA THR A 190 16.92 9.41 5.03
C THR A 190 16.30 9.07 6.39
N LYS A 191 14.98 9.22 6.55
CA LYS A 191 14.27 8.79 7.78
C LYS A 191 14.49 7.31 8.07
N TRP A 192 14.52 6.47 7.04
CA TRP A 192 14.73 5.03 7.16
C TRP A 192 16.19 4.61 7.05
N GLN A 193 17.12 5.56 6.94
CA GLN A 193 18.57 5.33 6.86
C GLN A 193 18.95 4.37 5.72
N TYR A 194 18.27 4.47 4.58
CA TYR A 194 18.59 3.65 3.41
C TYR A 194 19.98 3.99 2.88
N GLY A 195 20.86 3.00 2.90
CA GLY A 195 22.17 3.05 2.29
C GLY A 195 22.10 2.89 0.78
N LYS A 196 23.27 2.87 0.13
CA LYS A 196 23.38 2.75 -1.32
C LYS A 196 22.68 1.48 -1.85
N GLY A 197 22.89 0.33 -1.19
CA GLY A 197 22.31 -0.94 -1.61
C GLY A 197 20.79 -0.98 -1.49
N GLU A 198 20.23 -0.46 -0.39
CA GLU A 198 18.78 -0.35 -0.20
C GLU A 198 18.13 0.55 -1.26
N ARG A 199 18.75 1.70 -1.55
CA ARG A 199 18.27 2.66 -2.56
C ARG A 199 18.31 2.04 -3.96
N GLU A 200 19.41 1.39 -4.34
CA GLU A 200 19.55 0.71 -5.62
C GLU A 200 18.51 -0.41 -5.78
N GLN A 201 18.29 -1.22 -4.75
CA GLN A 201 17.29 -2.29 -4.80
C GLN A 201 15.86 -1.75 -4.89
N ALA A 202 15.54 -0.66 -4.18
CA ALA A 202 14.25 0.00 -4.29
C ALA A 202 14.00 0.55 -5.71
N ILE A 203 14.99 1.24 -6.30
CA ILE A 203 14.92 1.75 -7.67
C ILE A 203 14.73 0.61 -8.67
N LYS A 204 15.49 -0.49 -8.50
CA LYS A 204 15.35 -1.69 -9.33
C LYS A 204 13.92 -2.24 -9.27
N GLY A 205 13.35 -2.36 -8.08
CA GLY A 205 11.98 -2.82 -7.89
C GLY A 205 10.95 -1.95 -8.62
N ILE A 206 11.12 -0.62 -8.61
CA ILE A 206 10.26 0.29 -9.40
C ILE A 206 10.40 0.01 -10.89
N GLY A 207 11.64 -0.04 -11.40
CA GLY A 207 11.91 -0.25 -12.84
C GLY A 207 11.40 -1.60 -13.37
N GLU A 208 11.37 -2.64 -12.53
CA GLU A 208 10.78 -3.95 -12.88
C GLU A 208 9.24 -3.97 -12.87
N ALA A 209 8.60 -2.96 -12.30
CA ALA A 209 7.15 -2.89 -12.13
C ALA A 209 6.48 -1.79 -12.97
N VAL A 210 7.23 -0.76 -13.39
CA VAL A 210 6.72 0.37 -14.15
C VAL A 210 7.55 0.59 -15.41
N ASP A 211 6.94 0.38 -16.57
CA ASP A 211 7.61 0.53 -17.86
C ASP A 211 8.02 1.98 -18.14
N GLY A 212 9.28 2.16 -18.58
CA GLY A 212 9.83 3.46 -18.99
C GLY A 212 10.31 4.35 -17.83
N ILE A 213 10.76 3.74 -16.73
CA ILE A 213 11.41 4.36 -15.58
C ILE A 213 12.86 3.87 -15.49
#